data_AF-A0A952FEE2-F1
#
_entry.id   AF-A0A952FEE2-F1
#
_cell.length_a   1.000
_cell.length_b   1.000
_cell.length_c   1.000
_cell.angle_alpha   90.00
_cell.angle_beta   90.00
_cell.angle_gamma   90.00
#
_symmetry.space_group_name_H-M   'P 1'
#
loop_
_entity.id
_entity.type
_entity.pdbx_description
1 polymer ?
#
loop_
_entity_poly.entity_id
_entity_poly.type
_entity_poly.pdbx_seq_one_letter_code
_entity_poly.pdbx_strand_id
1 'polypeptide(L)'
;MKHWYIVLSAMCWSLSQGAHGQGVDVHVRLLKPDAIEVSYALPAQCAAVSFIKNGQDGRETRAGWKALDDCGAAGADQLSRGNGACPVLRFHVPPATNLPGYPAAFPLGQGVYAHLSNYALANTCGSVSYHF
;
A
#
# COMPACT_ATOMS: atom_id res chain seq x y z
N MET A 1 34.34 41.52 37.05
CA MET A 1 34.15 40.29 36.26
C MET A 1 32.66 40.11 36.02
N LYS A 2 32.19 40.31 34.79
CA LYS A 2 30.76 40.40 34.42
C LYS A 2 30.28 39.01 34.00
N HIS A 3 29.38 38.40 34.78
CA HIS A 3 28.85 37.07 34.51
C HIS A 3 27.57 37.21 33.67
N TRP A 4 27.56 36.60 32.49
CA TRP A 4 26.40 36.54 31.61
C TRP A 4 25.68 35.20 31.83
N TYR A 5 24.39 35.24 32.14
CA TYR A 5 23.54 34.05 32.21
C TYR A 5 22.95 33.76 30.83
N ILE A 6 23.27 32.60 30.27
CA ILE A 6 22.64 32.06 29.06
C ILE A 6 21.34 31.38 29.49
N VAL A 7 20.20 31.93 29.07
CA VAL A 7 18.90 31.27 29.19
C VAL A 7 18.77 30.27 28.04
N LEU A 8 18.92 28.98 28.33
CA LEU A 8 18.59 27.89 27.41
C LEU A 8 17.07 27.68 27.41
N SER A 9 16.39 28.31 26.45
CA SER A 9 15.00 27.99 26.14
C SER A 9 14.93 26.59 25.54
N ALA A 10 14.44 25.63 26.33
CA ALA A 10 14.04 24.32 25.85
C ALA A 10 12.79 24.47 24.97
N MET A 11 13.01 24.58 23.65
CA MET A 11 11.95 24.44 22.66
C MET A 11 11.49 22.97 22.66
N CYS A 12 10.42 22.67 23.40
CA CYS A 12 9.66 21.43 23.24
C CYS A 12 9.04 21.45 21.84
N TRP A 13 9.71 20.81 20.89
CA TRP A 13 9.11 20.45 19.61
C TRP A 13 8.06 19.38 19.89
N SER A 14 6.81 19.82 20.05
CA SER A 14 5.66 18.92 19.97
C SER A 14 5.67 18.32 18.56
N LEU A 15 6.22 17.12 18.43
CA LEU A 15 6.06 16.28 17.26
C LEU A 15 4.55 16.08 17.10
N SER A 16 3.96 16.80 16.15
CA SER A 16 2.60 16.54 15.68
C SER A 16 2.55 15.06 15.27
N GLN A 17 1.95 14.23 16.11
CA GLN A 17 1.53 12.90 15.73
C GLN A 17 0.62 13.10 14.52
N GLY A 18 1.13 12.76 13.33
CA GLY A 18 0.32 12.74 12.12
C GLY A 18 -0.94 11.97 12.47
N ALA A 19 -2.09 12.63 12.31
CA ALA A 19 -3.37 11.99 12.50
C ALA A 19 -3.33 10.69 11.67
N HIS A 20 -3.32 9.55 12.36
CA HIS A 20 -3.51 8.28 11.69
C HIS A 20 -4.87 8.38 11.01
N GLY A 21 -4.84 8.62 9.70
CA GLY A 21 -6.04 8.78 8.90
C GLY A 21 -6.95 7.59 9.15
N GLN A 22 -8.23 7.85 9.38
CA GLN A 22 -9.23 6.80 9.59
C GLN A 22 -9.57 6.05 8.29
N GLY A 23 -8.55 5.71 7.49
CA GLY A 23 -8.71 5.20 6.14
C GLY A 23 -7.47 4.46 5.66
N VAL A 24 -7.56 3.96 4.43
CA VAL A 24 -6.52 3.18 3.79
C VAL A 24 -5.87 4.01 2.70
N ASP A 25 -4.54 4.15 2.76
CA ASP A 25 -3.77 4.71 1.65
C ASP A 25 -3.23 3.59 0.76
N VAL A 26 -3.51 3.69 -0.52
CA VAL A 26 -3.02 2.80 -1.57
C VAL A 26 -2.04 3.57 -2.43
N HIS A 27 -0.78 3.15 -2.46
CA HIS A 27 0.22 3.69 -3.37
C HIS A 27 0.54 2.66 -4.44
N VAL A 28 0.57 3.10 -5.69
CA VAL A 28 1.02 2.30 -6.83
C VAL A 28 2.18 3.03 -7.48
N ARG A 29 3.34 2.39 -7.57
CA ARG A 29 4.54 3.01 -8.16
C ARG A 29 5.24 2.07 -9.11
N LEU A 30 5.88 2.64 -10.14
CA LEU A 30 6.76 1.87 -11.01
C LEU A 30 7.97 1.38 -10.19
N LEU A 31 8.18 0.07 -10.17
CA LEU A 31 9.34 -0.54 -9.52
C LEU A 31 10.45 -0.81 -10.53
N LYS A 32 10.09 -1.33 -11.69
CA LYS A 32 10.94 -1.61 -12.87
C LYS A 32 10.11 -1.41 -14.14
N PRO A 33 10.71 -1.33 -15.33
CA PRO A 33 9.95 -1.22 -16.59
C PRO A 33 8.90 -2.32 -16.79
N ASP A 34 9.06 -3.44 -16.10
CA ASP A 34 8.21 -4.62 -16.13
C ASP A 34 7.71 -5.00 -14.73
N ALA A 35 7.52 -4.06 -13.81
CA ALA A 35 6.90 -4.34 -12.51
C ALA A 35 6.42 -3.06 -11.82
N ILE A 36 5.32 -3.17 -11.10
CA ILE A 36 4.88 -2.14 -10.15
C ILE A 36 5.00 -2.67 -8.72
N GLU A 37 5.18 -1.74 -7.78
CA GLU A 37 4.89 -2.00 -6.37
C GLU A 37 3.51 -1.42 -6.05
N VAL A 38 2.71 -2.21 -5.35
CA VAL A 38 1.46 -1.75 -4.73
C VAL A 38 1.63 -1.87 -3.22
N SER A 39 1.38 -0.78 -2.51
CA SER A 39 1.47 -0.76 -1.05
C SER A 39 0.21 -0.21 -0.40
N TYR A 40 -0.17 -0.81 0.73
CA TYR A 40 -1.37 -0.49 1.47
C TYR A 40 -0.99 -0.08 2.90
N ALA A 41 -1.27 1.16 3.29
CA ALA A 41 -1.21 1.57 4.68
C ALA A 41 -2.59 1.38 5.31
N LEU A 42 -2.73 0.39 6.19
CA LEU A 42 -3.97 0.10 6.88
C LEU A 42 -3.99 0.76 8.27
N PRO A 43 -5.13 1.28 8.75
CA PRO A 43 -5.28 1.69 10.14
C PRO A 43 -4.89 0.57 11.10
N ALA A 44 -4.37 0.91 12.28
CA ALA A 44 -3.84 -0.08 13.23
C ALA A 44 -4.88 -1.12 13.66
N GLN A 45 -6.15 -0.71 13.77
CA GLN A 45 -7.28 -1.57 14.12
C GLN A 45 -7.74 -2.49 12.96
N CYS A 46 -7.29 -2.25 11.74
CA CYS A 46 -7.66 -3.04 10.57
C CYS A 46 -6.66 -4.19 10.39
N ALA A 47 -7.10 -5.41 10.71
CA ALA A 47 -6.34 -6.63 10.47
C ALA A 47 -6.53 -7.17 9.04
N ALA A 48 -7.69 -6.95 8.43
CA ALA A 48 -7.99 -7.38 7.07
C ALA A 48 -9.05 -6.50 6.42
N VAL A 49 -9.01 -6.42 5.10
CA VAL A 49 -9.94 -5.66 4.26
C VAL A 49 -10.15 -6.39 2.93
N SER A 50 -11.39 -6.45 2.48
CA SER A 50 -11.75 -7.14 1.24
C SER A 50 -11.28 -6.36 0.01
N PHE A 51 -10.83 -7.07 -1.01
CA PHE A 51 -10.72 -6.53 -2.36
C PHE A 51 -12.11 -6.42 -2.99
N ILE A 52 -12.32 -5.37 -3.81
CA ILE A 52 -13.57 -5.22 -4.58
C ILE A 52 -13.65 -6.31 -5.66
N LYS A 53 -12.55 -6.49 -6.42
CA LYS A 53 -12.41 -7.63 -7.33
C LYS A 53 -11.98 -8.84 -6.50
N ASN A 54 -12.83 -9.85 -6.38
CA ASN A 54 -12.63 -11.04 -5.54
C ASN A 54 -12.94 -12.33 -6.32
N GLY A 55 -12.99 -13.48 -5.65
CA GLY A 55 -13.30 -14.77 -6.27
C GLY A 55 -12.25 -15.21 -7.29
N GLN A 56 -12.71 -15.77 -8.41
CA GLN A 56 -11.83 -16.28 -9.46
C GLN A 56 -11.03 -15.16 -10.14
N ASP A 57 -11.68 -14.04 -10.47
CA ASP A 57 -11.03 -12.85 -10.99
C ASP A 57 -9.93 -12.33 -10.05
N GLY A 58 -10.22 -12.29 -8.75
CA GLY A 58 -9.26 -11.87 -7.74
C GLY A 58 -8.06 -12.81 -7.65
N ARG A 59 -8.31 -14.13 -7.71
CA ARG A 59 -7.27 -15.16 -7.72
C ARG A 59 -6.36 -15.02 -8.93
N GLU A 60 -6.91 -14.86 -10.13
CA GLU A 60 -6.14 -14.71 -11.37
C GLU A 60 -5.32 -13.42 -11.37
N THR A 61 -5.93 -12.32 -10.92
CA THR A 61 -5.26 -11.02 -10.78
C THR A 61 -4.05 -11.09 -9.85
N ARG A 62 -4.16 -11.84 -8.75
CA ARG A 62 -3.14 -11.91 -7.68
C ARG A 62 -2.24 -13.13 -7.73
N ALA A 63 -2.42 -14.03 -8.70
CA ALA A 63 -1.64 -15.28 -8.81
C ALA A 63 -0.12 -15.06 -8.85
N GLY A 64 0.32 -13.94 -9.44
CA GLY A 64 1.74 -13.59 -9.56
C GLY A 64 2.25 -12.57 -8.52
N TRP A 65 1.40 -12.09 -7.62
CA TRP A 65 1.80 -11.09 -6.64
C TRP A 65 2.73 -11.73 -5.60
N LYS A 66 3.75 -10.98 -5.19
CA LYS A 66 4.69 -11.41 -4.15
C LYS A 66 4.76 -10.35 -3.07
N ALA A 67 4.58 -10.74 -1.82
CA ALA A 67 4.87 -9.86 -0.71
C ALA A 67 6.37 -9.49 -0.74
N LEU A 68 6.68 -8.22 -0.50
CA LEU A 68 8.06 -7.72 -0.44
C LEU A 68 8.67 -7.83 0.95
N ASP A 69 7.82 -8.11 1.95
CA ASP A 69 8.13 -8.29 3.35
C ASP A 69 7.07 -9.22 4.00
N ASP A 70 7.27 -9.60 5.26
CA ASP A 70 6.33 -10.45 6.00
C ASP A 70 5.17 -9.66 6.63
N CYS A 71 4.92 -8.43 6.15
CA CYS A 71 3.95 -7.52 6.76
C CYS A 71 2.50 -7.77 6.32
N GLY A 72 2.29 -8.53 5.24
CA GLY A 72 0.95 -8.78 4.74
C GLY A 72 0.83 -9.87 3.70
N ALA A 73 -0.41 -10.32 3.50
CA ALA A 73 -0.78 -11.28 2.47
C ALA A 73 -1.95 -10.72 1.64
N ALA A 74 -1.85 -10.86 0.32
CA ALA A 74 -2.91 -10.52 -0.62
C ALA A 74 -3.50 -11.81 -1.20
N GLY A 75 -4.62 -12.26 -0.65
CA GLY A 75 -5.35 -13.43 -1.14
C GLY A 75 -6.27 -13.09 -2.31
N ALA A 76 -7.05 -14.09 -2.75
CA ALA A 76 -8.06 -13.87 -3.80
C ALA A 76 -9.13 -12.85 -3.37
N ASP A 77 -9.52 -12.85 -2.09
CA ASP A 77 -10.66 -12.06 -1.62
C ASP A 77 -10.28 -10.92 -0.68
N GLN A 78 -9.21 -11.08 0.11
CA GLN A 78 -8.82 -10.10 1.13
C GLN A 78 -7.34 -9.78 1.11
N LEU A 79 -7.05 -8.56 1.51
CA LEU A 79 -5.76 -8.13 2.02
C LEU A 79 -5.76 -8.32 3.54
N SER A 80 -4.72 -8.96 4.07
CA SER A 80 -4.57 -9.19 5.51
C SER A 80 -3.19 -8.76 5.99
N ARG A 81 -3.16 -8.12 7.16
CA ARG A 81 -1.94 -7.82 7.91
C ARG A 81 -1.31 -9.12 8.40
N GLY A 82 0.00 -9.24 8.20
CA GLY A 82 0.80 -10.37 8.66
C GLY A 82 1.10 -10.31 10.15
N ASN A 83 2.06 -11.13 10.59
CA ASN A 83 2.50 -11.16 11.98
C ASN A 83 3.40 -9.95 12.26
N GLY A 84 2.87 -8.96 12.99
CA GLY A 84 3.60 -7.77 13.40
C GLY A 84 2.81 -6.48 13.21
N ALA A 85 3.24 -5.42 13.89
CA ALA A 85 2.60 -4.10 13.82
C ALA A 85 3.01 -3.30 12.56
N CYS A 86 3.14 -3.95 11.40
CA CYS A 86 3.66 -3.28 10.19
C CYS A 86 2.69 -2.22 9.66
N PRO A 87 3.04 -0.93 9.61
CA PRO A 87 2.11 0.11 9.16
C PRO A 87 1.72 -0.03 7.68
N VAL A 88 2.56 -0.66 6.86
CA VAL A 88 2.40 -0.76 5.40
C VAL A 88 2.63 -2.19 4.92
N LEU A 89 1.76 -2.66 4.02
CA LEU A 89 1.82 -3.97 3.39
C LEU A 89 2.25 -3.77 1.93
N ARG A 90 3.33 -4.41 1.48
CA ARG A 90 3.95 -4.11 0.17
C ARG A 90 4.02 -5.33 -0.73
N PHE A 91 3.63 -5.15 -1.99
CA PHE A 91 3.57 -6.25 -2.95
C PHE A 91 4.25 -5.86 -4.26
N HIS A 92 5.12 -6.75 -4.75
CA HIS A 92 5.58 -6.76 -6.11
C HIS A 92 4.48 -7.34 -7.00
N VAL A 93 4.04 -6.56 -7.99
CA VAL A 93 3.04 -6.97 -8.96
C VAL A 93 3.71 -7.06 -10.34
N PRO A 94 3.83 -8.27 -10.90
CA PRO A 94 4.33 -8.42 -12.26
C PRO A 94 3.27 -7.92 -13.25
N PRO A 95 3.70 -7.43 -14.42
CA PRO A 95 2.82 -7.24 -15.55
C PRO A 95 2.31 -8.60 -16.00
N ALA A 96 1.02 -8.67 -16.31
CA ALA A 96 0.43 -9.79 -16.99
C ALA A 96 0.55 -9.57 -18.50
N THR A 97 1.28 -10.46 -19.17
CA THR A 97 1.49 -10.43 -20.62
C THR A 97 0.49 -11.27 -21.41
N ASN A 98 -0.21 -12.21 -20.76
CA ASN A 98 -1.01 -13.26 -21.42
C ASN A 98 -2.39 -13.51 -20.76
N LEU A 99 -3.14 -12.47 -20.38
CA LEU A 99 -4.53 -12.65 -19.92
C LEU A 99 -5.52 -12.15 -20.99
N PRO A 100 -6.46 -13.00 -21.45
CA PRO A 100 -7.58 -12.54 -22.26
C PRO A 100 -8.45 -11.58 -21.44
N GLY A 101 -8.84 -10.44 -22.01
CA GLY A 101 -9.62 -9.42 -21.32
C GLY A 101 -8.77 -8.22 -20.92
N TYR A 102 -8.28 -8.16 -19.67
CA TYR A 102 -7.62 -6.98 -19.11
C TYR A 102 -6.61 -7.34 -17.98
N PRO A 103 -5.28 -7.32 -18.24
CA PRO A 103 -4.27 -7.69 -17.25
C PRO A 103 -4.22 -6.74 -16.04
N ALA A 104 -3.64 -7.18 -14.90
CA ALA A 104 -3.43 -6.31 -13.74
C ALA A 104 -2.59 -5.08 -14.09
N ALA A 105 -1.47 -5.32 -14.77
CA ALA A 105 -0.60 -4.32 -15.36
C ALA A 105 0.06 -4.90 -16.63
N PHE A 106 0.54 -4.09 -17.58
CA PHE A 106 1.29 -4.55 -18.75
C PHE A 106 2.35 -3.54 -19.20
N PRO A 107 3.50 -3.97 -19.74
CA PRO A 107 4.61 -3.09 -20.04
C PRO A 107 4.29 -2.18 -21.24
N LEU A 108 4.80 -0.95 -21.20
CA LEU A 108 4.71 0.08 -22.25
C LEU A 108 6.04 0.84 -22.33
N GLY A 109 6.93 0.39 -23.22
CA GLY A 109 8.25 1.04 -23.41
C GLY A 109 9.07 1.02 -22.11
N GLN A 110 9.23 2.20 -21.48
CA GLN A 110 9.94 2.35 -20.21
C GLN A 110 9.02 2.36 -18.97
N GLY A 111 7.72 2.12 -19.13
CA GLY A 111 6.74 2.12 -18.05
C GLY A 111 5.77 0.96 -18.13
N VAL A 112 4.71 1.03 -17.33
CA VAL A 112 3.67 -0.01 -17.23
C VAL A 112 2.31 0.67 -17.21
N TYR A 113 1.35 0.16 -17.97
CA TYR A 113 -0.07 0.51 -17.81
C TYR A 113 -0.67 -0.36 -16.71
N ALA A 114 -1.42 0.22 -15.77
CA ALA A 114 -2.03 -0.51 -14.67
C ALA A 114 -3.54 -0.24 -14.57
N HIS A 115 -4.34 -1.32 -14.50
CA HIS A 115 -5.78 -1.23 -14.28
C HIS A 115 -6.07 -1.06 -12.78
N LEU A 116 -6.32 0.17 -12.34
CA LEU A 116 -6.36 0.51 -10.92
C LEU A 116 -7.45 -0.22 -10.12
N SER A 117 -8.54 -0.61 -10.77
CA SER A 117 -9.62 -1.41 -10.16
C SER A 117 -9.15 -2.78 -9.66
N ASN A 118 -8.03 -3.31 -10.16
CA ASN A 118 -7.45 -4.57 -9.70
C ASN A 118 -6.79 -4.47 -8.32
N TYR A 119 -6.50 -3.26 -7.85
CA TYR A 119 -5.88 -2.97 -6.56
C TYR A 119 -6.88 -2.45 -5.52
N ALA A 120 -8.16 -2.33 -5.92
CA ALA A 120 -9.14 -1.61 -5.14
C ALA A 120 -9.68 -2.41 -3.96
N LEU A 121 -9.83 -1.71 -2.83
CA LEU A 121 -10.32 -2.25 -1.56
C LEU A 121 -11.73 -1.74 -1.24
N ALA A 122 -12.49 -2.56 -0.53
CA ALA A 122 -13.72 -2.12 0.13
C ALA A 122 -13.39 -1.12 1.23
N ASN A 123 -14.35 -0.27 1.58
CA ASN A 123 -14.20 0.78 2.59
C ASN A 123 -14.45 0.28 4.03
N THR A 124 -14.34 -1.03 4.30
CA THR A 124 -14.60 -1.62 5.63
C THR A 124 -13.55 -1.21 6.67
N CYS A 125 -12.38 -0.73 6.23
CA CYS A 125 -11.34 -0.15 7.09
C CYS A 125 -11.23 1.37 6.96
N GLY A 126 -12.31 2.03 6.51
CA GLY A 126 -12.37 3.48 6.31
C GLY A 126 -12.28 3.90 4.84
N SER A 127 -12.21 5.20 4.59
CA SER A 127 -12.09 5.74 3.23
C SER A 127 -10.80 5.27 2.57
N VAL A 128 -10.85 4.94 1.28
CA VAL A 128 -9.67 4.51 0.52
C VAL A 128 -9.17 5.65 -0.36
N SER A 129 -7.91 6.02 -0.19
CA SER A 129 -7.22 7.06 -0.96
C SER A 129 -6.14 6.43 -1.84
N TYR A 130 -6.05 6.86 -3.10
CA TYR A 130 -5.11 6.30 -4.07
C TYR A 130 -4.08 7.33 -4.52
N HIS A 131 -2.83 6.89 -4.61
CA HIS A 131 -1.66 7.70 -4.97
C HIS A 131 -0.83 6.97 -6.03
N PHE A 132 -0.32 7.69 -7.04
CA PHE A 132 0.37 7.12 -8.21
C PHE A 132 1.68 7.85 -8.50
#